data_AF-A0A0J8R865-F1
#
_entry.id   AF-A0A0J8R865-F1
#
_cell.length_a   1.000
_cell.length_b   1.000
_cell.length_c   1.000
_cell.angle_alpha   90.00
_cell.angle_beta   90.00
_cell.angle_gamma   90.00
#
_symmetry.space_group_name_H-M   'P 1'
#
loop_
_entity.id
_entity.type
_entity.pdbx_description
1 polymer ?
#
loop_
_entity_poly.entity_id
_entity_poly.type
_entity_poly.pdbx_seq_one_letter_code
_entity_poly.pdbx_strand_id
1 'polypeptide(L)'
;MRRDDIQVQEQILDLVRNLICGTGAPEMIDYLFQEVTDLFDILADKLRPKLPPAHGRKDPTSKDNSIPTEILSSVTYIMINIAAGLPRHRQLLMLHPDLLRLMMPLFQHASKEVRVNCVWVVINLTVEDDQRDRPTCRERAAKLRELGVLEQLVRLEDDPECDVRQRTKTALDLMGNLLASAC
;
A
#
# COMPACT_ATOMS: atom_id res chain seq x y z
N MET A 1 22.24 -0.15 4.75
CA MET A 1 22.09 -1.32 3.85
C MET A 1 23.05 -1.12 2.68
N ARG A 2 23.74 -2.15 2.19
CA ARG A 2 24.65 -1.97 1.03
C ARG A 2 23.82 -1.80 -0.23
N ARG A 3 24.34 -1.04 -1.21
CA ARG A 3 23.62 -0.74 -2.46
C ARG A 3 23.24 -2.02 -3.22
N ASP A 4 24.12 -3.00 -3.22
CA ASP A 4 23.90 -4.31 -3.85
C ASP A 4 22.76 -5.07 -3.16
N ASP A 5 22.67 -5.00 -1.83
CA ASP A 5 21.57 -5.61 -1.07
C ASP A 5 20.21 -4.96 -1.42
N ILE A 6 20.20 -3.66 -1.76
CA ILE A 6 18.99 -2.93 -2.17
C ILE A 6 18.55 -3.37 -3.54
N GLN A 7 19.48 -3.44 -4.50
CA GLN A 7 19.17 -3.87 -5.87
C GLN A 7 18.64 -5.29 -5.92
N VAL A 8 19.20 -6.20 -5.12
CA VAL A 8 18.69 -7.58 -5.02
C VAL A 8 17.26 -7.60 -4.46
N GLN A 9 16.98 -6.80 -3.42
CA GLN A 9 15.63 -6.75 -2.85
C GLN A 9 14.61 -6.14 -3.80
N GLU A 10 14.96 -5.05 -4.48
CA GLU A 10 14.15 -4.43 -5.52
C GLU A 10 13.82 -5.42 -6.63
N GLN A 11 14.82 -6.13 -7.17
CA GLN A 11 14.60 -7.13 -8.22
C GLN A 11 13.68 -8.28 -7.79
N ILE A 12 13.83 -8.76 -6.55
CA ILE A 12 12.96 -9.80 -6.00
C ILE A 12 11.52 -9.27 -5.87
N LEU A 13 11.34 -8.05 -5.36
CA LEU A 13 10.02 -7.44 -5.23
C LEU A 13 9.38 -7.18 -6.59
N ASP A 14 10.16 -6.77 -7.58
CA ASP A 14 9.69 -6.58 -8.95
C ASP A 14 9.31 -7.90 -9.63
N LEU A 15 10.03 -8.98 -9.34
CA LEU A 15 9.63 -10.32 -9.79
C LEU A 15 8.27 -10.72 -9.19
N VAL A 16 8.09 -10.52 -7.88
CA VAL A 16 6.80 -10.79 -7.21
C VAL A 16 5.70 -9.95 -7.82
N ARG A 17 5.94 -8.65 -8.04
CA ARG A 17 5.01 -7.74 -8.71
C ARG A 17 4.58 -8.27 -10.07
N ASN A 18 5.54 -8.66 -10.91
CA ASN A 18 5.28 -9.14 -12.27
C ASN A 18 4.50 -10.46 -12.25
N LEU A 19 4.73 -11.32 -11.25
CA LEU A 19 4.01 -12.58 -11.09
C LEU A 19 2.50 -12.39 -10.85
N ILE A 20 2.15 -11.36 -10.08
CA ILE A 20 0.77 -11.07 -9.67
C ILE A 20 0.11 -9.99 -10.52
N CYS A 21 0.65 -9.69 -11.70
CA CYS A 21 0.16 -8.66 -12.61
C CYS A 21 -0.26 -9.27 -13.95
N GLY A 22 -1.50 -9.02 -14.38
CA GLY A 22 -2.02 -9.42 -15.69
C GLY A 22 -2.92 -10.66 -15.68
N THR A 23 -3.03 -11.34 -16.82
CA THR A 23 -3.89 -12.52 -16.98
C THR A 23 -3.43 -13.66 -16.09
N GLY A 24 -4.33 -14.23 -15.28
CA GLY A 24 -3.99 -15.27 -14.30
C GLY A 24 -3.46 -14.73 -12.97
N ALA A 25 -3.47 -13.41 -12.77
CA ALA A 25 -3.05 -12.79 -11.51
C ALA A 25 -3.78 -13.36 -10.27
N PRO A 26 -5.11 -13.61 -10.29
CA PRO A 26 -5.79 -14.15 -9.11
C PRO A 26 -5.24 -15.50 -8.65
N GLU A 27 -4.97 -16.41 -9.58
CA GLU A 27 -4.37 -17.72 -9.32
C GLU A 27 -2.93 -17.59 -8.80
N MET A 28 -2.17 -16.64 -9.35
CA MET A 28 -0.81 -16.38 -8.87
C MET A 28 -0.77 -15.73 -7.49
N ILE A 29 -1.74 -14.88 -7.16
CA ILE A 29 -1.90 -14.32 -5.81
C ILE A 29 -2.26 -15.46 -4.82
N ASP A 30 -3.16 -16.36 -5.19
CA ASP A 30 -3.49 -17.53 -4.36
C ASP A 30 -2.27 -18.42 -4.13
N TYR A 31 -1.52 -18.74 -5.19
CA TYR A 31 -0.30 -19.53 -5.11
C TYR A 31 0.75 -18.85 -4.22
N LEU A 32 0.93 -17.53 -4.37
CA LEU A 32 1.87 -16.77 -3.56
C LEU A 32 1.52 -16.84 -2.07
N PHE A 33 0.24 -16.74 -1.71
CA PHE A 33 -0.18 -16.88 -0.30
C PHE A 33 -0.07 -18.31 0.23
N GLN A 34 -0.14 -19.33 -0.64
CA GLN A 34 0.09 -20.71 -0.26
C GLN A 34 1.57 -20.98 0.03
N GLU A 35 2.47 -20.48 -0.81
CA GLU A 35 3.91 -20.72 -0.69
C GLU A 35 4.61 -19.77 0.30
N VAL A 36 4.09 -18.55 0.44
CA VAL A 36 4.68 -17.49 1.29
C VAL A 36 3.63 -17.01 2.28
N THR A 37 3.41 -17.82 3.33
CA THR A 37 2.34 -17.60 4.31
C THR A 37 2.48 -16.32 5.12
N ASP A 38 3.70 -15.80 5.25
CA ASP A 38 4.07 -14.59 6.01
C ASP A 38 4.34 -13.38 5.09
N LEU A 39 3.86 -13.40 3.84
CA LEU A 39 4.12 -12.35 2.85
C LEU A 39 3.84 -10.95 3.41
N PHE A 40 2.70 -10.72 4.06
CA PHE A 40 2.35 -9.39 4.57
C PHE A 40 3.26 -8.93 5.70
N ASP A 41 3.74 -9.84 6.55
CA ASP A 41 4.70 -9.53 7.61
C ASP A 41 6.06 -9.15 7.00
N ILE A 42 6.49 -9.88 5.96
CA ILE A 42 7.70 -9.56 5.19
C ILE A 42 7.58 -8.17 4.58
N LEU A 43 6.44 -7.84 3.93
CA LEU A 43 6.21 -6.51 3.37
C LEU A 43 6.19 -5.43 4.45
N ALA A 44 5.56 -5.68 5.59
CA ALA A 44 5.53 -4.76 6.73
C ALA A 44 6.95 -4.49 7.26
N ASP A 45 7.79 -5.52 7.37
CA ASP A 45 9.19 -5.37 7.76
C ASP A 45 10.01 -4.51 6.79
N LYS A 46 9.66 -4.50 5.49
CA LYS A 46 10.28 -3.59 4.52
C LYS A 46 9.87 -2.13 4.71
N LEU A 47 8.66 -1.88 5.22
CA LEU A 47 8.14 -0.54 5.48
C LEU A 47 8.52 0.03 6.85
N ARG A 48 9.09 -0.80 7.75
CA ARG A 48 9.53 -0.34 9.08
C ARG A 48 10.88 0.40 8.97
N PRO A 49 10.98 1.64 9.49
CA PRO A 49 12.25 2.34 9.60
C PRO A 49 13.24 1.52 10.42
N LYS A 50 14.46 1.32 9.93
CA LYS A 50 15.48 0.56 10.66
C LYS A 50 16.08 1.45 11.74
N LEU A 51 16.05 1.01 13.00
CA LEU A 51 16.69 1.74 14.08
C LEU A 51 18.20 1.89 13.79
N PRO A 52 18.80 3.07 14.04
CA PRO A 52 20.24 3.20 14.01
C PRO A 52 20.87 2.27 15.06
N PRO A 53 22.03 1.66 14.77
CA PRO A 53 22.71 0.80 15.72
C PRO A 53 23.05 1.60 16.99
N ALA A 54 22.70 1.04 18.16
CA ALA A 54 22.76 1.71 19.45
C ALA A 54 24.19 2.09 19.91
N HIS A 55 25.24 1.59 19.27
CA HIS A 55 26.62 1.74 19.72
C HIS A 55 27.56 2.00 18.53
N GLY A 56 27.61 3.23 18.03
CA GLY A 56 28.56 3.65 17.00
C GLY A 56 28.72 5.17 16.98
N ARG A 57 29.98 5.64 16.97
CA ARG A 57 30.34 7.05 16.83
C ARG A 57 29.53 7.67 15.68
N LYS A 58 28.89 8.82 15.93
CA LYS A 58 28.22 9.62 14.89
C LYS A 58 29.25 10.03 13.84
N ASP A 59 29.30 9.27 12.75
CA ASP A 59 29.98 9.68 11.54
C ASP A 59 29.07 10.74 10.87
N PRO A 60 29.55 11.97 10.59
CA PRO A 60 28.74 13.04 9.99
C PRO A 60 28.27 12.73 8.55
N THR A 61 28.64 11.57 8.03
CA THR A 61 28.22 11.04 6.73
C THR A 61 27.10 9.99 6.83
N SER A 62 26.48 9.82 8.01
CA SER A 62 25.42 8.84 8.25
C SER A 62 24.30 8.96 7.22
N LYS A 63 24.39 8.10 6.20
CA LYS A 63 23.38 7.93 5.14
C LYS A 63 22.03 7.78 5.84
N ASP A 64 21.09 8.60 5.38
CA ASP A 64 19.70 8.59 5.83
C ASP A 64 19.21 7.15 6.03
N ASN A 65 18.74 6.83 7.24
CA ASN A 65 18.19 5.52 7.59
C ASN A 65 16.78 5.33 6.98
N SER A 66 16.36 6.24 6.10
CA SER A 66 15.13 6.11 5.33
C SER A 66 15.17 4.88 4.43
N ILE A 67 13.98 4.32 4.24
CA ILE A 67 13.78 3.17 3.35
C ILE A 67 13.94 3.69 1.91
N PRO A 68 14.71 3.01 1.04
CA PRO A 68 14.87 3.43 -0.34
C PRO A 68 13.51 3.56 -1.05
N THR A 69 13.36 4.59 -1.88
CA THR A 69 12.10 4.87 -2.59
C THR A 69 11.68 3.69 -3.44
N GLU A 70 12.63 3.00 -4.04
CA GLU A 70 12.45 1.82 -4.88
C GLU A 70 11.74 0.69 -4.11
N ILE A 71 12.16 0.45 -2.86
CA ILE A 71 11.53 -0.56 -2.00
C ILE A 71 10.10 -0.13 -1.63
N LEU A 72 9.89 1.15 -1.32
CA LEU A 72 8.55 1.68 -1.03
C LEU A 72 7.62 1.54 -2.24
N SER A 73 8.12 1.89 -3.43
CA SER A 73 7.39 1.75 -4.70
C SER A 73 7.02 0.28 -4.95
N SER A 74 7.97 -0.67 -4.88
CA SER A 74 7.68 -2.07 -5.16
C SER A 74 6.71 -2.69 -4.14
N VAL A 75 6.88 -2.40 -2.84
CA VAL A 75 5.96 -2.90 -1.80
C VAL A 75 4.55 -2.35 -1.99
N THR A 76 4.40 -1.05 -2.21
CA THR A 76 3.09 -0.44 -2.42
C THR A 76 2.44 -0.93 -3.72
N TYR A 77 3.21 -1.23 -4.76
CA TYR A 77 2.69 -1.82 -5.99
C TYR A 77 2.17 -3.26 -5.79
N ILE A 78 2.88 -4.07 -4.99
CA ILE A 78 2.40 -5.41 -4.60
C ILE A 78 1.05 -5.27 -3.87
N MET A 79 0.92 -4.30 -2.95
CA MET A 79 -0.35 -4.03 -2.27
C MET A 79 -1.48 -3.64 -3.25
N ILE A 80 -1.19 -2.81 -4.27
CA ILE A 80 -2.16 -2.44 -5.32
C ILE A 80 -2.67 -3.68 -6.04
N ASN A 81 -1.77 -4.58 -6.48
CA ASN A 81 -2.12 -5.78 -7.23
C ASN A 81 -2.98 -6.75 -6.39
N ILE A 82 -2.61 -6.94 -5.11
CA ILE A 82 -3.42 -7.75 -4.19
C ILE A 82 -4.80 -7.11 -3.96
N ALA A 83 -4.86 -5.79 -3.80
CA ALA A 83 -6.12 -5.06 -3.64
C ALA A 83 -6.98 -5.09 -4.93
N ALA A 84 -6.35 -5.15 -6.10
CA ALA A 84 -7.05 -5.31 -7.39
C ALA A 84 -7.56 -6.75 -7.61
N GLY A 85 -7.10 -7.70 -6.80
CA GLY A 85 -7.49 -9.11 -6.87
C GLY A 85 -8.95 -9.36 -6.47
N LEU A 86 -9.25 -10.64 -6.24
CA LEU A 86 -10.60 -11.09 -5.88
C LEU A 86 -10.99 -10.64 -4.47
N PRO A 87 -12.29 -10.65 -4.10
CA PRO A 87 -12.74 -10.22 -2.78
C PRO A 87 -12.00 -10.88 -1.60
N ARG A 88 -11.61 -12.16 -1.73
CA ARG A 88 -10.79 -12.87 -0.73
C ARG A 88 -9.39 -12.27 -0.56
N HIS A 89 -8.75 -11.79 -1.64
CA HIS A 89 -7.42 -11.15 -1.59
C HIS A 89 -7.49 -9.81 -0.88
N ARG A 90 -8.53 -9.02 -1.18
CA ARG A 90 -8.82 -7.75 -0.50
C ARG A 90 -9.08 -7.98 0.99
N GLN A 91 -9.87 -9.00 1.33
CA GLN A 91 -10.13 -9.36 2.72
C GLN A 91 -8.86 -9.76 3.48
N LEU A 92 -7.98 -10.56 2.87
CA LEU A 92 -6.70 -10.92 3.45
C LEU A 92 -5.83 -9.69 3.75
N LEU A 93 -5.77 -8.72 2.84
CA LEU A 93 -5.05 -7.46 3.09
C LEU A 93 -5.69 -6.67 4.25
N MET A 94 -7.02 -6.63 4.33
CA MET A 94 -7.75 -5.96 5.42
C MET A 94 -7.58 -6.64 6.79
N LEU A 95 -7.22 -7.92 6.83
CA LEU A 95 -6.89 -8.65 8.05
C LEU A 95 -5.48 -8.32 8.58
N HIS A 96 -4.65 -7.59 7.82
CA HIS A 96 -3.31 -7.15 8.21
C HIS A 96 -3.24 -5.63 8.39
N PRO A 97 -3.88 -5.08 9.45
CA PRO A 97 -3.96 -3.62 9.65
C PRO A 97 -2.60 -2.97 9.92
N ASP A 98 -1.60 -3.72 10.37
CA ASP A 98 -0.24 -3.22 10.60
C ASP A 98 0.42 -2.75 9.30
N LEU A 99 0.28 -3.51 8.22
CA LEU A 99 0.79 -3.14 6.89
C LEU A 99 0.09 -1.88 6.36
N LEU A 100 -1.23 -1.80 6.52
CA LEU A 100 -2.01 -0.60 6.17
C LEU A 100 -1.61 0.61 7.01
N ARG A 101 -1.32 0.43 8.31
CA ARG A 101 -0.81 1.52 9.18
C ARG A 101 0.56 2.02 8.73
N LEU A 102 1.45 1.11 8.31
CA LEU A 102 2.77 1.47 7.79
C LEU A 102 2.72 2.21 6.45
N MET A 103 1.64 2.05 5.69
CA MET A 103 1.38 2.84 4.48
C MET A 103 1.04 4.30 4.79
N MET A 104 0.54 4.63 5.98
CA MET A 104 -0.01 5.97 6.23
C MET A 104 0.97 7.14 6.07
N PRO A 105 2.23 7.06 6.53
CA PRO A 105 3.21 8.11 6.28
C PRO A 105 3.55 8.29 4.79
N LEU A 106 3.32 7.26 3.97
CA LEU A 106 3.69 7.25 2.54
C LEU A 106 2.80 8.15 1.69
N PHE A 107 1.59 8.51 2.17
CA PHE A 107 0.74 9.51 1.53
C PHE A 107 1.41 10.89 1.44
N GLN A 108 2.43 11.17 2.25
CA GLN A 108 3.16 12.45 2.23
C GLN A 108 4.61 12.26 1.75
N HIS A 109 4.91 11.14 1.09
CA HIS A 109 6.26 10.84 0.62
C HIS A 109 6.69 11.80 -0.52
N ALA A 110 7.98 12.11 -0.61
CA ALA A 110 8.51 13.02 -1.63
C ALA A 110 8.26 12.52 -3.06
N SER A 111 8.38 11.20 -3.28
CA SER A 111 8.06 10.58 -4.58
C SER A 111 6.56 10.55 -4.82
N LYS A 112 6.14 11.14 -5.94
CA LYS A 112 4.75 11.12 -6.39
C LYS A 112 4.23 9.71 -6.66
N GLU A 113 5.08 8.83 -7.16
CA GLU A 113 4.71 7.45 -7.47
C GLU A 113 4.26 6.71 -6.21
N VAL A 114 5.01 6.88 -5.11
CA VAL A 114 4.64 6.30 -3.81
C VAL A 114 3.29 6.85 -3.32
N ARG A 115 3.04 8.16 -3.48
CA ARG A 115 1.75 8.76 -3.11
C ARG A 115 0.60 8.21 -3.97
N VAL A 116 0.77 8.16 -5.29
CA VAL A 116 -0.21 7.57 -6.23
C VAL A 116 -0.50 6.13 -5.87
N ASN A 117 0.51 5.34 -5.54
CA ASN A 117 0.34 3.94 -5.16
C ASN A 117 -0.55 3.79 -3.92
N CYS A 118 -0.33 4.61 -2.90
CA CYS A 118 -1.17 4.61 -1.69
C CYS A 118 -2.64 4.90 -2.01
N VAL A 119 -2.90 5.86 -2.90
CA VAL A 119 -4.26 6.20 -3.33
C VAL A 119 -4.89 5.03 -4.12
N TRP A 120 -4.13 4.35 -4.97
CA TRP A 120 -4.62 3.18 -5.70
C TRP A 120 -4.99 2.00 -4.79
N VAL A 121 -4.22 1.75 -3.73
CA VAL A 121 -4.59 0.75 -2.72
C VAL A 121 -5.97 1.06 -2.14
N VAL A 122 -6.24 2.33 -1.81
CA VAL A 122 -7.55 2.75 -1.28
C VAL A 122 -8.66 2.57 -2.32
N ILE A 123 -8.44 2.98 -3.57
CA ILE A 123 -9.42 2.81 -4.67
C ILE A 123 -9.77 1.33 -4.84
N ASN A 124 -8.77 0.45 -4.94
CA ASN A 124 -8.99 -0.96 -5.16
C ASN A 124 -9.65 -1.66 -3.95
N LEU A 125 -9.38 -1.17 -2.74
CA LEU A 125 -10.04 -1.66 -1.53
C LEU A 125 -11.47 -1.14 -1.34
N THR A 126 -11.91 -0.17 -2.14
CA THR A 126 -13.24 0.47 -1.99
C THR A 126 -14.13 0.37 -3.23
N VAL A 127 -13.59 -0.06 -4.37
CA VAL A 127 -14.38 -0.33 -5.56
C VAL A 127 -15.33 -1.52 -5.32
N GLU A 128 -16.60 -1.33 -5.70
CA GLU A 128 -17.63 -2.38 -5.68
C GLU A 128 -17.53 -3.18 -6.97
N ASP A 129 -17.35 -4.51 -6.88
CA ASP A 129 -17.41 -5.37 -8.08
C ASP A 129 -18.86 -5.55 -8.57
N ASP A 130 -19.82 -5.63 -7.64
CA ASP A 130 -21.26 -5.61 -7.90
C ASP A 130 -22.04 -5.09 -6.66
N GLN A 131 -23.36 -4.89 -6.81
CA GLN A 131 -24.21 -4.35 -5.72
C GLN A 131 -24.24 -5.23 -4.45
N ARG A 132 -23.94 -6.52 -4.55
CA ARG A 132 -23.90 -7.44 -3.39
C ARG A 132 -22.61 -7.26 -2.58
N ASP A 133 -21.56 -6.70 -3.17
CA ASP A 133 -20.29 -6.38 -2.49
C ASP A 133 -20.37 -5.09 -1.65
N ARG A 134 -21.41 -4.28 -1.86
CA ARG A 134 -21.59 -2.99 -1.16
C ARG A 134 -21.41 -3.08 0.38
N PRO A 135 -22.00 -4.05 1.10
CA PRO A 135 -21.79 -4.18 2.54
C PRO A 135 -20.31 -4.41 2.90
N THR A 136 -19.63 -5.30 2.18
CA THR A 136 -18.20 -5.58 2.39
C THR A 136 -17.33 -4.37 2.06
N CYS A 137 -17.61 -3.66 0.97
CA CYS A 137 -16.94 -2.40 0.64
C CYS A 137 -17.11 -1.35 1.74
N ARG A 138 -18.31 -1.27 2.34
CA ARG A 138 -18.55 -0.36 3.47
C ARG A 138 -17.75 -0.73 4.71
N GLU A 139 -17.66 -2.01 5.05
CA GLU A 139 -16.82 -2.47 6.16
C GLU A 139 -15.35 -2.11 5.93
N ARG A 140 -14.85 -2.32 4.70
CA ARG A 140 -13.51 -1.91 4.29
C ARG A 140 -13.31 -0.39 4.42
N ALA A 141 -14.24 0.41 3.89
CA ALA A 141 -14.19 1.86 3.98
C ALA A 141 -14.24 2.38 5.43
N ALA A 142 -15.06 1.77 6.29
CA ALA A 142 -15.15 2.12 7.71
C ALA A 142 -13.82 1.86 8.42
N LYS A 143 -13.19 0.71 8.16
CA LYS A 143 -11.88 0.36 8.72
C LYS A 143 -10.77 1.25 8.19
N LEU A 144 -10.77 1.60 6.90
CA LEU A 144 -9.82 2.56 6.33
C LEU A 144 -9.98 3.95 6.96
N ARG A 145 -11.21 4.40 7.21
CA ARG A 145 -11.47 5.64 7.96
C ARG A 145 -10.89 5.58 9.38
N GLU A 146 -11.09 4.49 10.11
CA GLU A 146 -10.53 4.32 11.46
C GLU A 146 -8.99 4.37 11.49
N LEU A 147 -8.34 3.97 10.39
CA LEU A 147 -6.89 4.06 10.22
C LEU A 147 -6.39 5.48 9.87
N GLY A 148 -7.30 6.44 9.64
CA GLY A 148 -6.95 7.82 9.30
C GLY A 148 -6.73 8.07 7.80
N VAL A 149 -7.28 7.21 6.92
CA VAL A 149 -7.10 7.32 5.46
C VAL A 149 -7.78 8.56 4.90
N LEU A 150 -8.96 8.94 5.39
CA LEU A 150 -9.68 10.12 4.91
C LEU A 150 -8.86 11.39 5.12
N GLU A 151 -8.22 11.53 6.28
CA GLU A 151 -7.37 12.66 6.62
C GLU A 151 -6.14 12.73 5.73
N GLN A 152 -5.60 11.58 5.28
CA GLN A 152 -4.52 11.59 4.29
C GLN A 152 -5.01 11.97 2.89
N LEU A 153 -6.17 11.46 2.47
CA LEU A 153 -6.75 11.81 1.17
C LEU A 153 -7.07 13.30 1.08
N VAL A 154 -7.66 13.90 2.11
CA VAL A 154 -7.95 15.34 2.14
C VAL A 154 -6.67 16.17 1.97
N ARG A 155 -5.55 15.76 2.58
CA ARG A 155 -4.25 16.45 2.39
C ARG A 155 -3.72 16.37 0.96
N LEU A 156 -4.12 15.35 0.20
CA LEU A 156 -3.70 15.15 -1.18
C LEU A 156 -4.58 15.89 -2.20
N GLU A 157 -5.67 16.53 -1.79
CA GLU A 157 -6.52 17.32 -2.70
C GLU A 157 -5.74 18.48 -3.33
N ASP A 158 -4.80 19.06 -2.59
CA ASP A 158 -3.93 20.16 -3.02
C ASP A 158 -2.51 19.69 -3.43
N ASP A 159 -2.31 18.39 -3.68
CA ASP A 159 -1.00 17.85 -4.06
C ASP A 159 -0.45 18.56 -5.32
N PRO A 160 0.86 18.87 -5.43
CA PRO A 160 1.42 19.52 -6.61
C PRO A 160 1.22 18.72 -7.91
N GLU A 161 1.14 17.38 -7.82
CA GLU A 161 1.04 16.50 -8.98
C GLU A 161 -0.41 16.25 -9.38
N CYS A 162 -0.75 16.55 -10.63
CA CYS A 162 -2.12 16.44 -11.15
C CYS A 162 -2.70 15.01 -11.02
N ASP A 163 -1.89 13.98 -11.29
CA ASP A 163 -2.34 12.59 -11.21
C ASP A 163 -2.71 12.19 -9.78
N VAL A 164 -1.93 12.62 -8.78
CA VAL A 164 -2.24 12.40 -7.35
C VAL A 164 -3.57 13.03 -7.00
N ARG A 165 -3.79 14.30 -7.36
CA ARG A 165 -5.07 15.00 -7.10
C ARG A 165 -6.25 14.29 -7.76
N GLN A 166 -6.11 13.91 -9.03
CA GLN A 166 -7.19 13.28 -9.80
C GLN A 166 -7.59 11.93 -9.19
N ARG A 167 -6.61 11.13 -8.74
CA ARG A 167 -6.90 9.83 -8.11
C ARG A 167 -7.45 9.99 -6.71
N THR A 168 -6.96 10.98 -5.97
CA THR A 168 -7.45 11.32 -4.63
C THR A 168 -8.93 11.67 -4.68
N LYS A 169 -9.36 12.47 -5.67
CA LYS A 169 -10.78 12.76 -5.88
C LYS A 169 -11.61 11.49 -6.07
N THR A 170 -11.15 10.55 -6.91
CA THR A 170 -11.81 9.26 -7.09
C THR A 170 -11.91 8.47 -5.78
N ALA A 171 -10.84 8.41 -5.00
CA ALA A 171 -10.83 7.72 -3.71
C ALA A 171 -11.80 8.37 -2.70
N LEU A 172 -11.84 9.70 -2.63
CA LEU A 172 -12.77 10.45 -1.79
C LEU A 172 -14.23 10.22 -2.20
N ASP A 173 -14.53 10.23 -3.50
CA ASP A 173 -15.87 9.96 -4.02
C ASP A 173 -16.33 8.54 -3.64
N LEU A 174 -15.47 7.52 -3.82
CA LEU A 174 -15.77 6.13 -3.43
C LEU A 174 -16.02 6.00 -1.93
N MET A 175 -15.09 6.52 -1.11
CA MET A 175 -15.21 6.49 0.34
C MET A 175 -16.46 7.23 0.83
N GLY A 176 -16.73 8.41 0.29
CA GLY A 176 -17.92 9.21 0.60
C GLY A 176 -19.20 8.46 0.28
N ASN A 177 -19.30 7.85 -0.91
CA ASN A 177 -20.48 7.08 -1.33
C ASN A 177 -20.76 5.87 -0.44
N LEU A 178 -19.71 5.23 0.08
CA LEU A 178 -19.84 4.08 0.98
C LEU A 178 -20.21 4.51 2.41
N LEU A 179 -19.64 5.61 2.89
CA LEU A 179 -19.79 6.07 4.28
C LEU A 179 -21.03 6.95 4.51
N ALA A 180 -21.53 7.65 3.49
CA ALA A 180 -22.66 8.57 3.60
C ALA A 180 -23.99 7.90 3.99
N SER A 181 -24.06 6.57 3.95
CA SER A 181 -25.28 5.81 4.26
C SER A 181 -25.15 4.98 5.54
N ALA A 182 -24.31 5.47 6.47
CA ALA A 182 -24.16 5.00 7.84
C ALA A 182 -24.61 6.04 8.90
N CYS A 183 -25.34 7.09 8.48
CA CYS A 183 -26.02 8.04 9.37
C CYS A 183 -27.53 7.74 9.40
#